data_AF-A0A0B7AD10-F1
#
_entry.id   AF-A0A0B7AD10-F1
#
_cell.length_a   1.000
_cell.length_b   1.000
_cell.length_c   1.000
_cell.angle_alpha   90.00
_cell.angle_beta   90.00
_cell.angle_gamma   90.00
#
_symmetry.space_group_name_H-M   'P 1'
#
loop_
_entity.id
_entity.type
_entity.pdbx_description
1 polymer ?
#
loop_
_entity_poly.entity_id
_entity_poly.type
_entity_poly.pdbx_seq_one_letter_code
_entity_poly.pdbx_strand_id
1 'polypeptide(L)'
;SHIKASSLGVIWVRVKGGNSMGRQVIFESNRSLLRKGIVCCNTVTDLNRGICAIHVLNIANEDVFLSNGTVVGNICEIDSSNDVNFNVISTNSVECAVSVGEKFGISGPSNINIGSSRFDLSRMHGSPNQKAAMLSLLSRYDDVFSYNDFDVGYADKVQHEIRLQDTNPIKLPYRRIPPAFYT
;
A
#
# COMPACT_ATOMS: atom_id res chain seq x y z
N SER A 1 -3.58 19.17 -15.50
CA SER A 1 -2.23 19.49 -14.98
C SER A 1 -1.18 18.84 -15.84
N HIS A 2 -0.11 19.56 -16.17
CA HIS A 2 1.06 19.03 -16.87
C HIS A 2 2.10 18.61 -15.82
N ILE A 3 2.55 17.36 -15.88
CA ILE A 3 3.53 16.80 -14.94
C ILE A 3 4.70 16.32 -15.77
N LYS A 4 5.88 16.92 -15.55
CA LYS A 4 7.09 16.60 -16.33
C LYS A 4 7.54 15.16 -16.06
N ALA A 5 8.18 14.55 -17.05
CA ALA A 5 8.85 13.25 -16.92
C ALA A 5 9.74 13.20 -15.67
N SER A 6 9.74 12.06 -14.98
CA SER A 6 10.64 11.77 -13.85
C SER A 6 10.69 12.87 -12.78
N SER A 7 9.56 13.52 -12.49
CA SER A 7 9.50 14.70 -11.62
C SER A 7 8.47 14.57 -10.51
N LEU A 8 8.75 15.24 -9.40
CA LEU A 8 7.79 15.49 -8.32
C LEU A 8 7.12 16.86 -8.54
N GLY A 9 5.81 16.90 -8.38
CA GLY A 9 5.04 18.14 -8.47
C GLY A 9 3.90 18.17 -7.46
N VAL A 10 3.26 19.33 -7.37
CA VAL A 10 2.02 19.53 -6.60
C VAL A 10 0.89 19.78 -7.58
N ILE A 11 -0.24 19.11 -7.37
CA ILE A 11 -1.47 19.42 -8.09
C ILE A 11 -2.58 19.83 -7.10
N TRP A 12 -3.45 20.72 -7.57
CA TRP A 12 -4.64 21.13 -6.85
C TRP A 12 -5.82 20.25 -7.27
N VAL A 13 -6.49 19.65 -6.30
CA VAL A 13 -7.59 18.71 -6.53
C VAL A 13 -8.86 19.26 -5.93
N ARG A 14 -9.96 19.19 -6.68
CA ARG A 14 -11.28 19.56 -6.21
C ARG A 14 -12.01 18.35 -5.63
N VAL A 15 -12.57 18.52 -4.44
CA VAL A 15 -13.34 17.53 -3.71
C VAL A 15 -14.81 17.67 -4.07
N LYS A 16 -15.44 16.58 -4.52
CA LYS A 16 -16.88 16.56 -4.75
C LYS A 16 -17.61 16.43 -3.41
N GLY A 17 -18.51 17.35 -3.09
CA GLY A 17 -19.35 17.31 -1.89
C GLY A 17 -18.73 17.89 -0.62
N GLY A 18 -17.43 18.21 -0.60
CA GLY A 18 -16.78 18.85 0.54
C GLY A 18 -16.88 20.38 0.49
N ASN A 19 -17.73 20.97 1.33
CA ASN A 19 -17.84 22.43 1.47
C ASN A 19 -17.29 22.94 2.82
N SER A 20 -16.48 22.13 3.51
CA SER A 20 -15.86 22.50 4.77
C SER A 20 -14.61 23.35 4.53
N MET A 21 -14.55 24.50 5.18
CA MET A 21 -13.42 25.42 5.14
C MET A 21 -12.58 25.21 6.41
N GLY A 22 -11.28 24.98 6.26
CA GLY A 22 -10.36 24.86 7.40
C GLY A 22 -10.41 23.51 8.11
N ARG A 23 -10.84 22.44 7.43
CA ARG A 23 -10.74 21.07 7.95
C ARG A 23 -9.49 20.38 7.41
N GLN A 24 -8.78 19.69 8.28
CA GLN A 24 -7.69 18.79 7.89
C GLN A 24 -8.30 17.48 7.39
N VAL A 25 -7.79 16.97 6.28
CA VAL A 25 -8.28 15.73 5.66
C VAL A 25 -7.12 14.83 5.26
N ILE A 26 -7.37 13.53 5.22
CA ILE A 26 -6.42 12.55 4.66
C ILE A 26 -6.79 12.32 3.21
N PHE A 27 -5.85 12.55 2.30
CA PHE A 27 -5.95 12.12 0.92
C PHE A 27 -5.37 10.71 0.75
N GLU A 28 -6.13 9.82 0.11
CA GLU A 28 -5.72 8.47 -0.24
C GLU A 28 -5.69 8.29 -1.75
N SER A 29 -4.51 7.99 -2.30
CA SER A 29 -4.32 7.79 -3.73
C SER A 29 -5.06 6.55 -4.23
N ASN A 30 -5.73 6.66 -5.37
CA ASN A 30 -6.22 5.50 -6.09
C ASN A 30 -5.11 4.97 -7.04
N ARG A 31 -4.95 3.65 -7.14
CA ARG A 31 -3.95 2.99 -8.00
C ARG A 31 -4.23 3.13 -9.51
N SER A 32 -5.34 3.75 -9.90
CA SER A 32 -5.75 3.91 -11.30
C SER A 32 -4.73 4.66 -12.17
N LEU A 33 -3.98 5.61 -11.58
CA LEU A 33 -3.01 6.43 -12.31
C LEU A 33 -1.63 5.78 -12.46
N LEU A 34 -1.37 4.66 -11.78
CA LEU A 34 -0.10 3.93 -11.91
C LEU A 34 0.14 3.44 -13.33
N ARG A 35 -0.93 3.11 -14.07
CA ARG A 35 -0.84 2.70 -15.49
C ARG A 35 -0.32 3.81 -16.40
N LYS A 36 -0.43 5.07 -15.97
CA LYS A 36 0.11 6.25 -16.67
C LYS A 36 1.46 6.69 -16.08
N GLY A 37 2.06 5.90 -15.19
CA GLY A 37 3.31 6.26 -14.50
C GLY A 37 3.13 7.40 -13.49
N ILE A 38 1.92 7.63 -12.99
CA ILE A 38 1.64 8.66 -12.00
C ILE A 38 1.32 8.03 -10.64
N VAL A 39 2.05 8.47 -9.62
CA VAL A 39 1.86 8.10 -8.22
C VAL A 39 1.40 9.34 -7.47
N CYS A 40 0.24 9.31 -6.84
CA CYS A 40 -0.15 10.36 -5.90
C CYS A 40 0.24 9.94 -4.48
N CYS A 41 0.76 10.88 -3.68
CA CYS A 41 1.17 10.58 -2.31
C CYS A 41 -0.04 10.67 -1.37
N ASN A 42 -0.23 9.65 -0.53
CA ASN A 42 -1.15 9.77 0.59
C ASN A 42 -0.65 10.89 1.50
N THR A 43 -1.47 11.90 1.74
CA THR A 43 -1.03 13.15 2.38
C THR A 43 -2.14 13.67 3.29
N VAL A 44 -1.75 14.13 4.48
CA VAL A 44 -2.62 14.95 5.34
C VAL A 44 -2.55 16.39 4.83
N THR A 45 -3.69 16.96 4.45
CA THR A 45 -3.74 18.27 3.77
C THR A 45 -4.95 19.08 4.24
N ASP A 46 -4.85 20.41 4.15
CA ASP A 46 -5.94 21.29 4.52
C ASP A 46 -6.93 21.44 3.36
N LEU A 47 -8.21 21.29 3.67
CA LEU A 47 -9.29 21.52 2.72
C LEU A 47 -9.74 22.98 2.79
N ASN A 48 -9.53 23.72 1.70
CA ASN A 48 -9.96 25.10 1.58
C ASN A 48 -10.91 25.26 0.39
N ARG A 49 -12.18 25.61 0.67
CA ARG A 49 -13.24 25.78 -0.34
C ARG A 49 -13.36 24.57 -1.29
N GLY A 50 -13.27 23.37 -0.72
CA GLY A 50 -13.35 22.12 -1.47
C GLY A 50 -12.15 21.84 -2.38
N ILE A 51 -11.01 22.49 -2.15
CA ILE A 51 -9.76 22.27 -2.89
C ILE A 51 -8.63 21.95 -1.90
N CYS A 52 -7.81 20.97 -2.24
CA CYS A 52 -6.59 20.66 -1.49
C CYS A 52 -5.40 20.44 -2.44
N ALA A 53 -4.19 20.60 -1.91
CA ALA A 53 -2.94 20.31 -2.61
C ALA A 53 -2.48 18.88 -2.28
N ILE A 54 -2.05 18.15 -3.32
CA ILE A 54 -1.45 16.82 -3.17
C ILE A 54 -0.14 16.73 -3.96
N HIS A 55 0.80 15.95 -3.42
CA HIS A 55 2.04 15.62 -4.13
C HIS A 55 1.80 14.50 -5.13
N VAL A 56 2.41 14.65 -6.30
CA VAL A 56 2.33 13.70 -7.40
C VAL A 56 3.71 13.48 -7.98
N LEU A 57 4.10 12.23 -8.06
CA LEU A 57 5.33 11.77 -8.68
C LEU A 57 5.01 11.17 -10.05
N ASN A 58 5.68 11.69 -11.07
CA ASN A 58 5.73 11.05 -12.38
C ASN A 58 6.96 10.14 -12.43
N ILE A 59 6.73 8.83 -12.44
CA ILE A 59 7.77 7.81 -12.57
C ILE A 59 7.99 7.39 -14.04
N ALA A 60 7.18 7.88 -14.98
CA ALA A 60 7.42 7.67 -16.40
C ALA A 60 8.52 8.59 -16.92
N ASN A 61 9.16 8.17 -18.01
CA ASN A 61 10.16 8.95 -18.74
C ASN A 61 9.52 9.92 -19.75
N GLU A 62 8.21 10.14 -19.66
CA GLU A 62 7.45 11.02 -20.54
C GLU A 62 6.57 11.96 -19.71
N ASP A 63 6.27 13.13 -20.29
CA ASP A 63 5.37 14.10 -19.70
C ASP A 63 3.94 13.56 -19.68
N VAL A 64 3.25 13.70 -18.54
CA VAL A 64 1.87 13.24 -18.38
C VAL A 64 0.93 14.41 -18.21
N PHE A 65 -0.14 14.40 -18.99
CA PHE A 65 -1.22 15.37 -18.90
C PHE A 65 -2.44 14.75 -18.21
N LEU A 66 -2.76 15.27 -17.03
CA LEU A 66 -4.01 14.97 -16.33
C LEU A 66 -5.11 15.90 -16.85
N SER A 67 -6.14 15.32 -17.45
CA SER A 67 -7.32 16.07 -17.89
C SER A 67 -8.16 16.52 -16.69
N ASN A 68 -8.92 17.60 -16.87
CA ASN A 68 -9.88 18.04 -15.86
C ASN A 68 -10.91 16.93 -15.60
N GLY A 69 -11.26 16.72 -14.33
CA GLY A 69 -12.17 15.65 -13.91
C GLY A 69 -11.53 14.27 -13.73
N THR A 70 -10.21 14.13 -13.95
CA THR A 70 -9.50 12.90 -13.60
C THR A 70 -9.63 12.63 -12.10
N VAL A 71 -10.14 11.45 -11.74
CA VAL A 71 -10.21 11.01 -10.34
C VAL A 71 -8.85 10.48 -9.92
N VAL A 72 -8.27 11.08 -8.89
CA VAL A 72 -6.91 10.78 -8.42
C VAL A 72 -6.87 10.02 -7.10
N GLY A 73 -7.96 10.02 -6.33
CA GLY A 73 -8.02 9.41 -5.01
C GLY A 73 -9.32 9.72 -4.26
N ASN A 74 -9.34 9.27 -3.02
CA ASN A 74 -10.42 9.49 -2.05
C ASN A 74 -9.95 10.44 -0.95
N ILE A 75 -10.91 11.01 -0.22
CA ILE A 75 -10.64 11.87 0.92
C ILE A 75 -11.41 11.35 2.12
N CYS A 76 -10.71 11.28 3.24
CA CYS A 76 -11.25 10.90 4.54
C CYS A 76 -11.18 12.11 5.47
N GLU A 77 -12.30 12.46 6.10
CA GLU A 77 -12.31 13.50 7.14
C GLU A 77 -11.61 12.99 8.39
N ILE A 78 -10.84 13.86 9.03
CA ILE A 78 -10.19 13.55 10.30
C ILE A 78 -11.13 13.99 11.41
N ASP A 79 -11.72 13.02 12.12
CA ASP A 79 -12.40 13.30 13.38
C ASP A 79 -11.36 13.59 14.44
N SER A 80 -11.23 14.87 14.81
CA SER A 80 -10.40 15.33 15.93
C SER A 80 -11.03 14.97 17.28
N SER A 81 -11.42 13.70 17.44
CA SER A 81 -11.95 13.17 18.69
C SER A 81 -10.83 12.45 19.45
N ASN A 82 -10.42 13.12 20.52
CA ASN A 82 -9.48 12.72 21.57
C ASN A 82 -7.99 12.80 21.20
N ASP A 83 -7.23 13.47 22.07
CA ASP A 83 -5.78 13.53 22.08
C ASP A 83 -5.18 12.12 22.10
N VAL A 84 -4.91 11.57 20.92
CA VAL A 84 -4.11 10.36 20.79
C VAL A 84 -2.65 10.79 20.85
N ASN A 85 -2.00 10.60 22.01
CA ASN A 85 -0.56 10.73 22.12
C ASN A 85 0.11 9.71 21.19
N PHE A 86 0.56 10.16 20.04
CA PHE A 86 1.40 9.36 19.16
C PHE A 86 2.83 9.37 19.71
N ASN A 87 3.26 8.26 20.30
CA ASN A 87 4.69 7.98 20.35
C ASN A 87 5.12 7.60 18.94
N VAL A 88 5.53 8.60 18.16
CA VAL A 88 6.20 8.39 16.88
C VAL A 88 7.50 7.66 17.20
N ILE A 89 7.49 6.33 17.04
CA ILE A 89 8.74 5.58 16.90
C ILE A 89 9.28 6.03 15.56
N SER A 90 10.24 6.95 15.55
CA SER A 90 10.99 7.24 14.33
C SER A 90 11.74 5.95 13.97
N THR A 91 11.12 5.11 13.15
CA THR A 91 11.87 4.10 12.43
C THR A 91 12.82 4.88 11.53
N ASN A 92 14.11 4.84 11.86
CA ASN A 92 15.16 5.27 10.94
C ASN A 92 14.80 4.72 9.57
N SER A 93 14.73 5.60 8.59
CA SER A 93 14.46 5.29 7.19
C SER A 93 15.16 3.99 6.80
N VAL A 94 14.37 2.95 6.50
CA VAL A 94 14.93 1.79 5.80
C VAL A 94 15.18 2.27 4.39
N GLU A 95 16.42 2.69 4.12
CA GLU A 95 16.90 2.77 2.76
C GLU A 95 16.85 1.34 2.21
N CYS A 96 15.93 1.08 1.27
CA CYS A 96 15.95 -0.16 0.49
C CYS A 96 17.17 -0.12 -0.44
N ALA A 97 18.34 -0.50 0.08
CA ALA A 97 19.47 -0.86 -0.76
C ALA A 97 19.09 -2.13 -1.53
N VAL A 98 18.82 -2.00 -2.83
CA VAL A 98 18.68 -3.14 -3.73
C VAL A 98 20.08 -3.72 -3.97
N SER A 99 20.52 -4.60 -3.09
CA SER A 99 21.70 -5.43 -3.34
C SER A 99 21.29 -6.61 -4.21
N VAL A 100 21.66 -6.55 -5.49
CA VAL A 100 21.55 -7.65 -6.43
C VAL A 100 22.56 -8.72 -6.02
N GLY A 101 22.05 -9.86 -5.57
CA GLY A 101 22.84 -11.09 -5.39
C GLY A 101 23.48 -11.24 -4.02
N GLU A 102 22.84 -12.01 -3.13
CA GLU A 102 23.37 -13.23 -2.53
C GLU A 102 22.31 -13.83 -1.59
N LYS A 103 22.29 -15.16 -1.48
CA LYS A 103 21.25 -15.93 -0.77
C LYS A 103 21.27 -15.58 0.72
N PHE A 104 20.19 -14.96 1.22
CA PHE A 104 20.06 -14.66 2.64
C PHE A 104 19.69 -15.93 3.42
N GLY A 105 20.71 -16.58 3.99
CA GLY A 105 20.54 -17.59 5.02
C GLY A 105 20.06 -16.93 6.32
N ILE A 106 19.01 -17.49 6.93
CA ILE A 106 18.52 -17.07 8.25
C ILE A 106 19.58 -17.47 9.28
N SER A 107 20.26 -16.48 9.87
CA SER A 107 21.15 -16.68 11.01
C SER A 107 21.06 -15.46 11.92
N GLY A 108 20.34 -15.63 13.03
CA GLY A 108 20.27 -14.68 14.14
C GLY A 108 19.04 -14.97 14.99
N PRO A 109 19.18 -15.25 16.30
CA PRO A 109 18.03 -15.55 17.15
C PRO A 109 17.32 -14.23 17.44
N SER A 110 16.38 -13.85 16.58
CA SER A 110 15.39 -12.87 16.95
C SER A 110 14.59 -13.47 18.10
N ASN A 111 14.73 -12.87 19.29
CA ASN A 111 13.78 -13.03 20.39
C ASN A 111 12.42 -12.49 19.93
N ILE A 112 11.75 -13.25 19.07
CA ILE A 112 10.33 -13.13 18.82
C ILE A 112 9.72 -13.67 20.10
N ASN A 113 9.19 -12.77 20.94
CA ASN A 113 8.46 -13.17 22.12
C ASN A 113 7.19 -13.88 21.64
N ILE A 114 7.28 -15.21 21.48
CA ILE A 114 6.15 -16.10 21.20
C ILE A 114 5.38 -16.21 22.52
N GLY A 115 4.56 -15.20 22.80
CA GLY A 115 3.76 -15.12 24.01
C GLY A 115 2.55 -14.22 23.80
N SER A 116 1.44 -14.79 23.34
CA SER A 116 0.04 -14.32 23.48
C SER A 116 -0.32 -12.85 23.14
N SER A 117 0.57 -12.01 22.63
CA SER A 117 0.35 -10.57 22.52
C SER A 117 0.29 -10.05 21.07
N ARG A 118 -0.28 -10.83 20.13
CA ARG A 118 -0.44 -10.37 18.73
C ARG A 118 -1.51 -9.30 18.57
N PHE A 119 -2.49 -9.27 19.47
CA PHE A 119 -3.59 -8.30 19.47
C PHE A 119 -3.56 -7.49 20.76
N ASP A 120 -3.34 -6.17 20.65
CA ASP A 120 -3.46 -5.25 21.77
C ASP A 120 -4.88 -4.65 21.84
N LEU A 121 -5.62 -5.04 22.87
CA LEU A 121 -6.97 -4.53 23.17
C LEU A 121 -6.98 -3.51 24.32
N SER A 122 -5.82 -3.00 24.73
CA SER A 122 -5.69 -1.97 25.77
C SER A 122 -6.58 -0.77 25.47
N ARG A 123 -6.59 -0.34 24.20
CA ARG A 123 -7.34 0.81 23.68
C ARG A 123 -8.79 0.52 23.30
N MET A 124 -9.24 -0.74 23.35
CA MET A 124 -10.62 -1.10 23.06
C MET A 124 -11.54 -0.61 24.19
N HIS A 125 -12.66 0.04 23.86
CA HIS A 125 -13.72 0.32 24.83
C HIS A 125 -14.57 -0.94 25.07
N GLY A 126 -14.90 -1.22 26.32
CA GLY A 126 -15.73 -2.36 26.68
C GLY A 126 -15.38 -2.93 28.05
N SER A 127 -16.27 -3.77 28.56
CA SER A 127 -16.04 -4.51 29.80
C SER A 127 -14.86 -5.48 29.67
N PRO A 128 -14.20 -5.86 30.77
CA PRO A 128 -13.13 -6.87 30.75
C PRO A 128 -13.55 -8.18 30.08
N ASN A 129 -14.81 -8.58 30.27
CA ASN A 129 -15.38 -9.79 29.66
C ASN A 129 -15.48 -9.68 28.14
N GLN A 130 -15.84 -8.51 27.61
CA GLN A 130 -15.89 -8.27 26.17
C GLN A 130 -14.48 -8.26 25.56
N LYS A 131 -13.51 -7.66 26.24
CA LYS A 131 -12.11 -7.68 25.80
C LYS A 131 -11.57 -9.11 25.76
N ALA A 132 -11.86 -9.91 26.78
CA ALA A 132 -11.46 -11.32 26.84
C ALA A 132 -12.11 -12.16 25.72
N ALA A 133 -13.41 -11.97 25.47
CA ALA A 133 -14.13 -12.65 24.39
C ALA A 133 -13.56 -12.26 23.00
N MET A 134 -13.28 -10.98 22.80
CA MET A 134 -12.67 -10.46 21.57
C MET A 134 -11.27 -11.02 21.36
N LEU A 135 -10.43 -11.01 22.40
CA LEU A 135 -9.08 -11.58 22.34
C LEU A 135 -9.14 -13.08 21.98
N SER A 136 -10.07 -13.81 22.59
CA SER A 136 -10.29 -15.23 22.28
C SER A 136 -10.71 -15.46 20.83
N LEU A 137 -11.55 -14.59 20.26
CA LEU A 137 -11.98 -14.68 18.88
C LEU A 137 -10.84 -14.37 17.90
N LEU A 138 -10.10 -13.29 18.14
CA LEU A 138 -8.97 -12.89 17.29
C LEU A 138 -7.86 -13.95 17.33
N SER A 139 -7.57 -14.49 18.51
CA SER A 139 -6.59 -15.58 18.65
C SER A 139 -7.04 -16.88 17.96
N ARG A 140 -8.35 -17.10 17.80
CA ARG A 140 -8.89 -18.28 17.10
C ARG A 140 -8.69 -18.20 15.60
N TYR A 141 -8.72 -17.00 15.03
CA TYR A 141 -8.58 -16.74 13.59
C TYR A 141 -7.28 -15.99 13.28
N ASP A 142 -6.24 -16.25 14.08
CA ASP A 142 -4.94 -15.58 13.98
C ASP A 142 -4.27 -15.82 12.61
N ASP A 143 -4.54 -16.95 11.99
CA ASP A 143 -4.04 -17.39 10.68
C ASP A 143 -4.69 -16.68 9.48
N VAL A 144 -5.78 -15.95 9.69
CA VAL A 144 -6.48 -15.21 8.62
C VAL A 144 -5.81 -13.85 8.35
N PHE A 145 -5.10 -13.30 9.32
CA PHE A 145 -4.52 -11.96 9.22
C PHE A 145 -3.11 -11.99 8.63
N SER A 146 -2.85 -11.08 7.69
CA SER A 146 -1.51 -10.83 7.14
C SER A 146 -0.71 -9.96 8.10
N TYR A 147 0.51 -10.40 8.46
CA TYR A 147 1.38 -9.66 9.40
C TYR A 147 2.59 -8.99 8.76
N ASN A 148 2.95 -9.39 7.55
CA ASN A 148 4.02 -8.79 6.79
C ASN A 148 3.72 -8.91 5.29
N ASP A 149 4.47 -8.16 4.48
CA ASP A 149 4.27 -8.11 3.02
C ASP A 149 4.55 -9.44 2.31
N PHE A 150 5.14 -10.43 3.00
CA PHE A 150 5.39 -11.77 2.50
C PHE A 150 4.36 -12.80 2.97
N ASP A 151 3.37 -12.38 3.76
CA ASP A 151 2.30 -13.23 4.25
C ASP A 151 1.28 -13.46 3.13
N VAL A 152 1.49 -14.55 2.40
CA VAL A 152 0.66 -14.95 1.27
C VAL A 152 -0.40 -15.94 1.74
N GLY A 153 -1.66 -15.57 1.57
CA GLY A 153 -2.78 -16.46 1.88
C GLY A 153 -2.75 -17.74 1.04
N TYR A 154 -3.28 -18.83 1.60
CA TYR A 154 -3.44 -20.10 0.91
C TYR A 154 -4.86 -20.22 0.32
N ALA A 155 -4.96 -20.54 -0.97
CA ALA A 155 -6.24 -20.73 -1.65
C ALA A 155 -6.26 -22.10 -2.35
N ASP A 156 -7.09 -23.01 -1.86
CA ASP A 156 -7.22 -24.39 -2.35
C ASP A 156 -8.47 -24.62 -3.21
N LYS A 157 -9.48 -23.77 -3.08
CA LYS A 157 -10.79 -23.92 -3.75
C LYS A 157 -10.76 -23.69 -5.26
N VAL A 158 -9.77 -22.97 -5.77
CA VAL A 158 -9.61 -22.69 -7.19
C VAL A 158 -8.29 -23.28 -7.66
N GLN A 159 -8.37 -24.47 -8.25
CA GLN A 159 -7.22 -25.11 -8.89
C GLN A 159 -7.22 -24.74 -10.37
N HIS A 160 -6.21 -23.98 -10.79
CA HIS A 160 -5.96 -23.74 -12.21
C HIS A 160 -5.21 -24.93 -12.79
N GLU A 161 -5.88 -25.70 -13.65
CA GLU A 161 -5.27 -26.78 -14.42
C GLU A 161 -5.10 -26.34 -15.88
N ILE A 162 -3.89 -26.53 -16.43
CA ILE A 162 -3.68 -26.38 -17.87
C ILE A 162 -4.12 -27.70 -18.52
N ARG A 163 -5.29 -27.69 -19.14
CA ARG A 163 -5.77 -28.85 -19.91
C ARG A 163 -4.93 -29.01 -21.17
N LEU A 164 -4.05 -30.01 -21.16
CA LEU A 164 -3.26 -30.37 -22.33
C LEU A 164 -4.07 -31.29 -23.26
N GLN A 165 -3.92 -31.13 -24.57
CA GLN A 165 -4.49 -32.06 -25.55
C GLN A 165 -3.63 -33.33 -25.69
N ASP A 166 -2.32 -33.21 -25.52
CA ASP A 166 -1.38 -34.31 -25.49
C ASP A 166 -0.23 -34.03 -24.50
N THR A 167 0.58 -35.06 -24.20
CA THR A 167 1.78 -34.94 -23.37
C THR A 167 3.03 -34.64 -24.19
N ASN A 168 2.88 -34.37 -25.49
CA ASN A 168 4.01 -34.12 -26.37
C ASN A 168 4.55 -32.70 -26.10
N PRO A 169 5.82 -32.55 -25.72
CA PRO A 169 6.40 -31.24 -25.51
C PRO A 169 6.35 -30.41 -26.79
N ILE A 170 5.78 -29.21 -26.72
CA ILE A 170 5.73 -28.31 -27.87
C ILE A 170 7.11 -27.66 -28.01
N LYS A 171 7.77 -27.88 -29.16
CA LYS A 171 9.04 -27.22 -29.47
C LYS A 171 8.76 -25.77 -29.87
N LEU A 172 8.90 -24.84 -28.93
CA LEU A 172 8.82 -23.41 -29.21
C LEU A 172 10.14 -22.93 -29.85
N PRO A 173 10.10 -22.11 -30.92
CA PRO A 173 11.30 -21.47 -31.44
C PRO A 173 11.92 -20.59 -30.36
N TYR A 174 13.25 -20.48 -30.38
CA TYR A 174 13.97 -19.63 -29.44
C TYR A 174 13.45 -18.19 -29.56
N ARG A 175 12.99 -17.60 -28.46
CA ARG A 175 12.62 -16.18 -28.47
C ARG A 175 13.89 -15.36 -28.72
N ARG A 176 13.78 -14.34 -29.58
CA ARG A 176 14.89 -13.41 -29.81
C ARG A 176 15.32 -12.82 -28.47
N ILE A 177 16.58 -13.03 -28.11
CA ILE A 177 17.20 -12.39 -26.96
C ILE A 177 17.32 -10.90 -27.31
N PRO A 178 16.79 -9.98 -26.48
CA PRO A 178 16.99 -8.56 -26.70
C PRO A 178 18.48 -8.22 -26.75
N PRO A 179 18.91 -7.26 -27.59
CA PRO A 179 20.34 -6.97 -27.77
C PRO A 179 21.13 -6.59 -26.51
N ALA A 180 20.42 -6.15 -25.47
CA ALA A 180 21.00 -5.81 -24.17
C ALA A 180 21.55 -7.03 -23.39
N PHE A 181 21.28 -8.26 -23.84
CA PHE A 181 21.68 -9.50 -23.16
C PHE A 181 22.65 -10.35 -24.00
N TYR A 182 23.41 -9.74 -24.92
CA TYR A 182 24.44 -10.44 -25.70
C TYR A 182 25.80 -10.60 -24.97
N THR A 183 25.86 -10.31 -23.66
CA THR A 183 27.08 -10.36 -22.86
C THR A 183 26.94 -11.27 -21.67
#